data_AF-A0A8T2K452-F1
#
_entry.id   AF-A0A8T2K452-F1
#
_cell.length_a   1.000
_cell.length_b   1.000
_cell.length_c   1.000
_cell.angle_alpha   90.00
_cell.angle_beta   90.00
_cell.angle_gamma   90.00
#
_symmetry.space_group_name_H-M   'P 1'
#
loop_
_entity.id
_entity.type
_entity.pdbx_description
1 polymer ?
#
loop_
_entity_poly.entity_id
_entity_poly.type
_entity_poly.pdbx_seq_one_letter_code
_entity_poly.pdbx_strand_id
1 'polypeptide(L)'
;MGGGGSGWRRLCDSLQDPWKVARFQQMCGVERCLSGGNQPNGKCTVSGHRNGTVQGEHAESKMKPQRRNSLTGEMGQEFVIRNPVLYYIFSLATELGNELFYISFFPFWIWNVDPGVGRKVVVIWVWVMYLGQCTKDLIRWPRPASPPVIKLEVFYNTEYGMPSTHAMSGTAIPISILLLTHGRWQYPFMYGLLLAFVWCSLVCLSRVYMGMHSILDVIAGLLYAILILIVFHPALELIDNFNLTYKYAPLIIISLHLAMGIFSFTLDTWSTSRGDTAQILGSGAGIACGSHVNYRLGLLLDPTPDKLPFIPPSFSVTLMGKATLKFCFGVVILLVLRATIKKISIPLACKVFGIPCDDIRKARQRMEVELPYRYITYGFVGFGAMFIVPYMFTWIGLH
;
A
#
# COMPACT_ATOMS: atom_id res chain seq x y z
N MET A 1 21.21 -11.00 -37.75
CA MET A 1 20.85 -10.48 -36.41
C MET A 1 19.35 -10.69 -36.19
N GLY A 2 18.93 -11.77 -35.50
CA GLY A 2 17.49 -12.10 -35.38
C GLY A 2 17.09 -13.11 -34.30
N GLY A 3 17.97 -13.45 -33.35
CA GLY A 3 17.71 -14.51 -32.36
C GLY A 3 17.11 -14.04 -31.02
N GLY A 4 17.41 -12.82 -30.56
CA GLY A 4 17.11 -12.38 -29.20
C GLY A 4 15.62 -12.12 -28.89
N GLY A 5 14.83 -11.71 -29.88
CA GLY A 5 13.42 -11.34 -29.68
C GLY A 5 12.48 -12.52 -29.44
N SER A 6 12.83 -13.73 -29.92
CA SER A 6 11.95 -14.91 -29.78
C SER A 6 12.02 -15.55 -28.39
N GLY A 7 13.16 -15.47 -27.71
CA GLY A 7 13.33 -16.03 -26.37
C GLY A 7 12.68 -15.16 -25.29
N TRP A 8 12.88 -13.84 -25.38
CA TRP A 8 12.32 -12.89 -24.42
C TRP A 8 10.79 -12.88 -24.43
N ARG A 9 10.16 -12.85 -25.61
CA ARG A 9 8.70 -12.93 -25.73
C ARG A 9 8.14 -14.22 -25.13
N ARG A 10 8.75 -15.37 -25.45
CA ARG A 10 8.37 -16.67 -24.86
C ARG A 10 8.47 -16.67 -23.33
N LEU A 11 9.49 -16.03 -22.76
CA LEU A 11 9.62 -15.90 -21.32
C LEU A 11 8.52 -15.01 -20.73
N CYS A 12 8.25 -13.85 -21.32
CA CYS A 12 7.16 -12.96 -20.88
C CYS A 12 5.80 -13.64 -20.93
N ASP A 13 5.47 -14.30 -22.05
CA ASP A 13 4.21 -15.04 -22.23
C ASP A 13 4.07 -16.14 -21.17
N SER A 14 5.17 -16.85 -20.90
CA SER A 14 5.23 -17.86 -19.85
C SER A 14 5.00 -17.27 -18.47
N LEU A 15 5.62 -16.14 -18.11
CA LEU A 15 5.47 -15.51 -16.79
C LEU A 15 4.11 -14.83 -16.60
N GLN A 16 3.43 -14.47 -17.70
CA GLN A 16 2.10 -13.89 -17.70
C GLN A 16 0.99 -14.95 -17.59
N ASP A 17 1.30 -16.22 -17.91
CA ASP A 17 0.35 -17.32 -17.95
C ASP A 17 -0.53 -17.41 -16.67
N PRO A 18 -1.86 -17.15 -16.78
CA PRO A 18 -2.80 -17.23 -15.66
C PRO A 18 -2.85 -18.61 -15.00
N TRP A 19 -2.49 -19.68 -15.72
CA TRP A 19 -2.44 -21.02 -15.15
C TRP A 19 -1.37 -21.19 -14.09
N LYS A 20 -0.27 -20.43 -14.15
CA LYS A 20 0.74 -20.44 -13.08
C LYS A 20 0.20 -19.83 -11.79
N VAL A 21 -0.59 -18.76 -11.90
CA VAL A 21 -1.27 -18.14 -10.77
C VAL A 21 -2.28 -19.11 -10.17
N ALA A 22 -3.12 -19.74 -11.00
CA ALA A 22 -4.09 -20.73 -10.55
C ALA A 22 -3.45 -21.97 -9.89
N ARG A 23 -2.33 -22.48 -10.45
CA ARG A 23 -1.56 -23.58 -9.85
C ARG A 23 -0.97 -23.19 -8.50
N PHE A 24 -0.44 -21.98 -8.36
CA PHE A 24 0.06 -21.46 -7.09
C PHE A 24 -1.07 -21.37 -6.05
N GLN A 25 -2.24 -20.86 -6.44
CA GLN A 25 -3.43 -20.84 -5.60
C GLN A 25 -3.83 -22.25 -5.13
N GLN A 26 -3.86 -23.22 -6.04
CA GLN A 26 -4.18 -24.61 -5.74
C GLN A 26 -3.15 -25.24 -4.79
N MET A 27 -1.86 -25.02 -5.02
CA MET A 27 -0.77 -25.46 -4.11
C MET A 27 -0.94 -24.89 -2.71
N CYS A 28 -1.40 -23.64 -2.59
CA CYS A 28 -1.68 -23.00 -1.31
C CYS A 28 -3.10 -23.31 -0.76
N GLY A 29 -3.82 -24.25 -1.37
CA GLY A 29 -5.11 -24.76 -0.89
C GLY A 29 -6.31 -23.88 -1.23
N VAL A 30 -6.27 -23.10 -2.31
CA VAL A 30 -7.42 -22.35 -2.83
C VAL A 30 -7.99 -23.10 -4.03
N GLU A 31 -9.27 -23.48 -3.96
CA GLU A 31 -9.94 -24.26 -4.99
C GLU A 31 -11.27 -23.61 -5.38
N ARG A 32 -11.65 -23.79 -6.65
CA ARG A 32 -12.93 -23.26 -7.16
C ARG A 32 -14.07 -24.19 -6.75
N CYS A 33 -15.16 -23.60 -6.27
CA CYS A 33 -16.43 -24.30 -6.12
C CYS A 33 -17.06 -24.50 -7.50
N LEU A 34 -17.32 -25.75 -7.91
CA LEU A 34 -18.25 -26.01 -9.01
C LEU A 34 -19.65 -26.11 -8.40
N SER A 35 -20.51 -25.14 -8.69
CA SER A 35 -21.94 -25.31 -8.48
C SER A 35 -22.44 -26.30 -9.55
N GLY A 36 -22.71 -27.53 -9.15
CA GLY A 36 -23.48 -28.47 -9.97
C GLY A 36 -24.89 -27.91 -10.18
N GLY A 37 -25.37 -27.93 -11.41
CA GLY A 37 -26.72 -27.47 -11.73
C GLY A 37 -27.79 -28.15 -10.87
N ASN A 38 -28.76 -27.35 -10.40
CA ASN A 38 -30.01 -27.74 -9.73
C ASN A 38 -29.91 -28.94 -8.74
N GLN A 39 -29.27 -28.72 -7.59
CA GLN A 39 -29.61 -29.49 -6.39
C GLN A 39 -30.01 -28.58 -5.23
N PRO A 40 -31.08 -28.90 -4.47
CA PRO A 40 -31.62 -28.01 -3.43
C PRO A 40 -30.78 -27.96 -2.15
N ASN A 41 -29.68 -28.71 -2.09
CA ASN A 41 -28.75 -28.72 -0.97
C ASN A 41 -27.38 -28.29 -1.48
N GLY A 42 -26.94 -27.07 -1.16
CA GLY A 42 -25.70 -26.42 -1.60
C GLY A 42 -24.41 -27.17 -1.27
N LYS A 43 -24.18 -28.31 -1.93
CA LYS A 43 -22.96 -29.10 -1.87
C LYS A 43 -22.08 -28.71 -3.07
N CYS A 44 -20.96 -28.04 -2.79
CA CYS A 44 -19.95 -27.81 -3.81
C CYS A 44 -19.18 -29.10 -4.10
N THR A 45 -19.05 -29.43 -5.38
CA THR A 45 -18.07 -30.39 -5.85
C THR A 45 -16.77 -29.65 -6.15
N VAL A 46 -15.67 -30.11 -5.55
CA VAL A 46 -14.33 -29.61 -5.85
C VAL A 46 -13.85 -30.26 -7.15
N SER A 47 -13.32 -29.46 -8.07
CA SER A 47 -12.68 -29.96 -9.29
C SER A 47 -11.34 -30.65 -8.97
N GLY A 48 -11.37 -31.95 -8.71
CA GLY A 48 -10.16 -32.78 -8.60
C GLY A 48 -9.79 -33.42 -9.93
N HIS A 49 -8.69 -33.00 -10.55
CA HIS A 49 -8.02 -33.79 -11.58
C HIS A 49 -7.13 -34.83 -10.87
N ARG A 50 -7.69 -35.99 -10.53
CA ARG A 50 -6.92 -37.19 -10.16
C ARG A 50 -7.50 -38.39 -10.90
N ASN A 51 -6.69 -38.97 -11.77
CA ASN A 51 -6.92 -40.29 -12.32
C ASN A 51 -7.00 -41.30 -11.16
N GLY A 52 -8.07 -42.10 -11.14
CA GLY A 52 -8.17 -43.34 -10.35
C GLY A 52 -8.88 -43.22 -9.01
N THR A 53 -10.04 -43.87 -8.94
CA THR A 53 -10.74 -44.42 -7.77
C THR A 53 -11.20 -43.46 -6.66
N VAL A 54 -12.53 -43.31 -6.60
CA VAL A 54 -13.29 -42.57 -5.60
C VAL A 54 -13.27 -43.30 -4.25
N GLN A 55 -12.66 -42.69 -3.24
CA GLN A 55 -13.09 -42.81 -1.85
C GLN A 55 -13.29 -41.40 -1.32
N GLY A 56 -14.53 -41.07 -0.98
CA GLY A 56 -14.94 -39.76 -0.51
C GLY A 56 -14.46 -39.51 0.91
N GLU A 57 -13.42 -38.68 1.06
CA GLU A 57 -13.15 -38.02 2.33
C GLU A 57 -14.08 -36.80 2.46
N HIS A 58 -15.06 -36.92 3.35
CA HIS A 58 -15.90 -35.81 3.81
C HIS A 58 -15.05 -34.85 4.67
N ALA A 59 -14.38 -33.91 4.02
CA ALA A 59 -13.87 -32.72 4.69
C ALA A 59 -14.97 -31.65 4.70
N GLU A 60 -15.56 -31.38 5.87
CA GLU A 60 -16.41 -30.20 6.09
C GLU A 60 -15.57 -28.92 5.88
N SER A 61 -15.49 -28.47 4.63
CA SER A 61 -14.81 -27.24 4.30
C SER A 61 -15.78 -26.07 4.45
N LYS A 62 -15.47 -25.15 5.38
CA LYS A 62 -16.22 -23.90 5.58
C LYS A 62 -16.21 -23.07 4.30
N MET A 63 -17.34 -23.06 3.58
CA MET A 63 -17.63 -22.08 2.52
C MET A 63 -17.39 -20.67 3.07
N LYS A 64 -16.57 -19.87 2.37
CA LYS A 64 -16.41 -18.44 2.69
C LYS A 64 -17.25 -17.62 1.69
N PRO A 65 -17.92 -16.56 2.16
CA PRO A 65 -18.93 -15.86 1.38
C PRO A 65 -18.32 -15.10 0.19
N GLN A 66 -19.14 -14.94 -0.85
CA GLN A 66 -18.90 -14.06 -2.00
C GLN A 66 -18.45 -12.67 -1.50
N ARG A 67 -17.22 -12.24 -1.85
CA ARG A 67 -16.78 -10.86 -1.58
C ARG A 67 -17.42 -9.93 -2.60
N ARG A 68 -18.10 -8.87 -2.14
CA ARG A 68 -18.72 -7.85 -2.98
C ARG A 68 -17.84 -6.60 -3.06
N ASN A 69 -17.60 -6.07 -4.26
CA ASN A 69 -16.98 -4.77 -4.43
C ASN A 69 -17.92 -3.67 -3.92
N SER A 70 -17.49 -2.88 -2.93
CA SER A 70 -18.32 -1.83 -2.31
C SER A 70 -18.54 -0.60 -3.21
N LEU A 71 -17.69 -0.41 -4.22
CA LEU A 71 -17.78 0.69 -5.19
C LEU A 71 -18.58 0.30 -6.44
N THR A 72 -18.29 -0.87 -7.04
CA THR A 72 -18.93 -1.30 -8.30
C THR A 72 -20.09 -2.27 -8.11
N GLY A 73 -20.23 -2.85 -6.92
CA GLY A 73 -21.25 -3.86 -6.63
C GLY A 73 -20.95 -5.25 -7.18
N GLU A 74 -19.83 -5.46 -7.88
CA GLU A 74 -19.43 -6.76 -8.45
C GLU A 74 -19.35 -7.86 -7.40
N MET A 75 -19.91 -9.03 -7.71
CA MET A 75 -19.91 -10.21 -6.86
C MET A 75 -18.72 -11.12 -7.21
N GLY A 76 -17.91 -11.46 -6.20
CA GLY A 76 -16.79 -12.39 -6.34
C GLY A 76 -17.22 -13.85 -6.52
N GLN A 77 -16.29 -14.70 -6.97
CA GLN A 77 -16.52 -16.13 -7.18
C GLN A 77 -16.59 -16.89 -5.85
N GLU A 78 -17.30 -18.02 -5.83
CA GLU A 78 -17.27 -18.97 -4.72
C GLU A 78 -15.99 -19.82 -4.75
N PHE A 79 -15.32 -19.92 -3.61
CA PHE A 79 -14.08 -20.67 -3.47
C PHE A 79 -14.01 -21.39 -2.13
N VAL A 80 -13.18 -22.42 -2.11
CA VAL A 80 -12.90 -23.27 -0.96
C VAL A 80 -11.45 -23.03 -0.52
N ILE A 81 -11.25 -22.90 0.80
CA ILE A 81 -9.92 -22.80 1.40
C ILE A 81 -9.61 -24.07 2.19
N ARG A 82 -8.65 -24.85 1.71
CA ARG A 82 -8.12 -26.03 2.41
C ARG A 82 -7.03 -25.69 3.43
N ASN A 83 -6.21 -24.68 3.16
CA ASN A 83 -5.14 -24.26 4.07
C ASN A 83 -5.46 -22.87 4.68
N PRO A 84 -6.10 -22.84 5.87
CA PRO A 84 -6.47 -21.57 6.51
C PRO A 84 -5.25 -20.77 6.98
N VAL A 85 -4.15 -21.43 7.35
CA VAL A 85 -2.93 -20.76 7.83
C VAL A 85 -2.33 -19.91 6.71
N LEU A 86 -2.10 -20.50 5.53
CA LEU A 86 -1.59 -19.75 4.38
C LEU A 86 -2.55 -18.65 3.93
N TYR A 87 -3.86 -18.91 4.00
CA TYR A 87 -4.85 -17.87 3.71
C TYR A 87 -4.69 -16.65 4.61
N TYR A 88 -4.56 -16.84 5.94
CA TYR A 88 -4.41 -15.71 6.85
C TYR A 88 -3.04 -15.05 6.72
N ILE A 89 -1.96 -15.80 6.47
CA ILE A 89 -0.63 -15.23 6.20
C ILE A 89 -0.66 -14.35 4.96
N PHE A 90 -1.20 -14.83 3.83
CA PHE A 90 -1.27 -14.03 2.61
C PHE A 90 -2.30 -12.91 2.69
N SER A 91 -3.40 -13.11 3.44
CA SER A 91 -4.36 -12.04 3.75
C SER A 91 -3.71 -10.93 4.58
N LEU A 92 -2.88 -11.27 5.55
CA LEU A 92 -2.13 -10.27 6.29
C LEU A 92 -1.08 -9.60 5.41
N ALA A 93 -0.31 -10.39 4.66
CA ALA A 93 0.76 -9.89 3.79
C ALA A 93 0.25 -8.92 2.72
N THR A 94 -0.95 -9.13 2.17
CA THR A 94 -1.54 -8.17 1.21
C THR A 94 -1.94 -6.85 1.87
N GLU A 95 -2.38 -6.89 3.15
CA GLU A 95 -2.72 -5.67 3.90
C GLU A 95 -1.52 -4.76 4.12
N LEU A 96 -0.27 -5.27 4.09
CA LEU A 96 0.95 -4.46 4.15
C LEU A 96 1.12 -3.52 2.93
N GLY A 97 0.32 -3.70 1.88
CA GLY A 97 0.24 -2.80 0.73
C GLY A 97 -1.01 -1.91 0.69
N ASN A 98 -1.84 -1.93 1.74
CA ASN A 98 -3.11 -1.20 1.79
C ASN A 98 -3.03 0.05 2.68
N GLU A 99 -4.04 0.91 2.53
CA GLU A 99 -4.13 2.18 3.26
C GLU A 99 -4.05 2.04 4.79
N LEU A 100 -4.74 1.04 5.37
CA LEU A 100 -4.77 0.86 6.82
C LEU A 100 -3.39 0.57 7.39
N PHE A 101 -2.56 -0.17 6.66
CA PHE A 101 -1.17 -0.37 7.00
C PHE A 101 -0.41 0.96 6.98
N TYR A 102 -0.53 1.77 5.92
CA TYR A 102 0.21 3.04 5.85
C TYR A 102 -0.19 4.06 6.93
N ILE A 103 -1.48 4.18 7.26
CA ILE A 103 -1.97 5.04 8.35
C ILE A 103 -1.45 4.57 9.72
N SER A 104 -1.09 3.30 9.87
CA SER A 104 -0.57 2.74 11.12
C SER A 104 0.96 2.76 11.17
N PHE A 105 1.60 2.27 10.11
CA PHE A 105 3.03 2.00 10.05
C PHE A 105 3.88 3.27 10.07
N PHE A 106 3.60 4.25 9.21
CA PHE A 106 4.39 5.47 9.16
C PHE A 106 4.30 6.26 10.47
N PRO A 107 3.11 6.48 11.06
CA PRO A 107 3.04 7.17 12.34
C PRO A 107 3.68 6.38 13.49
N PHE A 108 3.54 5.05 13.52
CA PHE A 108 4.25 4.23 14.50
C PHE A 108 5.76 4.45 14.43
N TRP A 109 6.33 4.42 13.23
CA TRP A 109 7.76 4.64 13.02
C TRP A 109 8.17 6.06 13.43
N ILE A 110 7.40 7.08 13.05
CA ILE A 110 7.69 8.49 13.35
C ILE A 110 7.63 8.76 14.86
N TRP A 111 6.65 8.20 15.58
CA TRP A 111 6.41 8.53 16.98
C TRP A 111 7.21 7.68 17.96
N ASN A 112 7.57 6.45 17.60
CA ASN A 112 8.15 5.47 18.52
C ASN A 112 9.56 5.02 18.16
N VAL A 113 9.97 5.15 16.89
CA VAL A 113 11.25 4.60 16.42
C VAL A 113 12.19 5.74 16.04
N ASP A 114 11.94 6.38 14.90
CA ASP A 114 12.87 7.37 14.35
C ASP A 114 12.13 8.29 13.34
N PRO A 115 11.81 9.54 13.72
CA PRO A 115 11.10 10.46 12.82
C PRO A 115 11.89 10.78 11.55
N GLY A 116 13.23 10.73 11.60
CA GLY A 116 14.08 11.00 10.44
C GLY A 116 14.07 9.89 9.41
N VAL A 117 14.15 8.65 9.87
CA VAL A 117 13.95 7.50 8.96
C VAL A 117 12.50 7.49 8.46
N GLY A 118 11.52 7.73 9.33
CA GLY A 118 10.09 7.69 8.97
C GLY A 118 9.73 8.63 7.82
N ARG A 119 10.11 9.92 7.90
CA ARG A 119 9.82 10.89 6.84
C ARG A 119 10.55 10.60 5.52
N LYS A 120 11.78 10.08 5.59
CA LYS A 120 12.56 9.67 4.40
C LYS A 120 11.97 8.44 3.71
N VAL A 121 11.52 7.43 4.47
CA VAL A 121 10.81 6.28 3.92
C VAL A 121 9.50 6.71 3.25
N VAL A 122 8.78 7.67 3.83
CA VAL A 122 7.57 8.24 3.20
C VAL A 122 7.88 8.90 1.86
N VAL A 123 8.96 9.67 1.73
CA VAL A 123 9.38 10.27 0.44
C VAL A 123 9.58 9.19 -0.62
N ILE A 124 10.28 8.11 -0.28
CA ILE A 124 10.48 6.98 -1.19
C ILE A 124 9.14 6.33 -1.55
N TRP A 125 8.29 6.08 -0.55
CA TRP A 125 6.96 5.50 -0.77
C TRP A 125 6.11 6.35 -1.73
N VAL A 126 6.12 7.68 -1.58
CA VAL A 126 5.40 8.60 -2.49
C VAL A 126 5.90 8.44 -3.93
N TRP A 127 7.22 8.46 -4.16
CA TRP A 127 7.79 8.31 -5.50
C TRP A 127 7.48 6.95 -6.12
N VAL A 128 7.67 5.87 -5.34
CA VAL A 128 7.42 4.50 -5.78
C VAL A 128 5.97 4.31 -6.16
N MET A 129 5.04 4.77 -5.31
CA MET A 129 3.61 4.60 -5.57
C MET A 129 3.14 5.51 -6.71
N TYR A 130 3.56 6.78 -6.74
CA TYR A 130 3.20 7.70 -7.83
C TYR A 130 3.68 7.20 -9.19
N LEU A 131 4.97 6.85 -9.31
CA LEU A 131 5.52 6.34 -10.57
C LEU A 131 4.89 5.01 -10.95
N GLY A 132 4.60 4.14 -9.98
CA GLY A 132 3.89 2.88 -10.19
C GLY A 132 2.48 3.07 -10.77
N GLN A 133 1.70 3.98 -10.21
CA GLN A 133 0.35 4.30 -10.70
C GLN A 133 0.40 4.94 -12.10
N CYS A 134 1.27 5.93 -12.32
CA CYS A 134 1.46 6.52 -13.65
C CYS A 134 1.87 5.47 -14.69
N THR A 135 2.76 4.54 -14.33
CA THR A 135 3.21 3.47 -15.23
C THR A 135 2.09 2.49 -15.55
N LYS A 136 1.22 2.16 -14.60
CA LYS A 136 0.03 1.34 -14.87
C LYS A 136 -0.86 1.99 -15.93
N ASP A 137 -1.13 3.28 -15.79
CA ASP A 137 -2.02 4.03 -16.68
C ASP A 137 -1.40 4.21 -18.09
N LEU A 138 -0.07 4.21 -18.19
CA LEU A 138 0.68 4.22 -19.45
C LEU A 138 0.69 2.86 -20.16
N ILE A 139 0.97 1.77 -19.41
CA ILE A 139 1.13 0.44 -19.99
C ILE A 139 -0.22 -0.23 -20.25
N ARG A 140 -1.21 0.02 -19.38
CA ARG A 140 -2.58 -0.51 -19.47
C ARG A 140 -2.64 -2.03 -19.55
N TRP A 141 -1.72 -2.69 -18.85
CA TRP A 141 -1.60 -4.15 -18.89
C TRP A 141 -2.78 -4.85 -18.20
N PRO A 142 -3.42 -5.84 -18.83
CA PRO A 142 -4.57 -6.52 -18.22
C PRO A 142 -4.15 -7.41 -17.04
N ARG A 143 -5.07 -7.54 -16.08
CA ARG A 143 -4.95 -8.49 -14.96
C ARG A 143 -5.04 -9.95 -15.45
N PRO A 144 -4.56 -10.95 -14.68
CA PRO A 144 -4.75 -12.36 -15.03
C PRO A 144 -6.23 -12.71 -15.25
N ALA A 145 -6.49 -13.50 -16.29
CA ALA A 145 -7.84 -13.92 -16.64
C ALA A 145 -8.46 -14.79 -15.53
N SER A 146 -9.75 -14.58 -15.29
CA SER A 146 -10.55 -15.36 -14.35
C SER A 146 -11.83 -15.82 -15.05
N PRO A 147 -12.00 -17.13 -15.36
CA PRO A 147 -11.08 -18.26 -15.14
C PRO A 147 -9.73 -18.19 -15.88
N PRO A 148 -8.70 -18.97 -15.46
CA PRO A 148 -8.71 -19.99 -14.39
C PRO A 148 -8.42 -19.46 -12.99
N VAL A 149 -7.95 -18.21 -12.85
CA VAL A 149 -7.57 -17.61 -11.57
C VAL A 149 -8.80 -17.27 -10.72
N ILE A 150 -8.70 -17.43 -9.40
CA ILE A 150 -9.75 -17.03 -8.46
C ILE A 150 -9.37 -15.69 -7.85
N LYS A 151 -10.17 -14.64 -8.06
CA LYS A 151 -9.88 -13.31 -7.50
C LYS A 151 -10.40 -13.19 -6.07
N LEU A 152 -9.49 -13.18 -5.09
CA LEU A 152 -9.83 -13.08 -3.66
C LEU A 152 -10.04 -11.63 -3.20
N GLU A 153 -9.56 -10.66 -3.98
CA GLU A 153 -9.78 -9.23 -3.79
C GLU A 153 -10.58 -8.65 -4.96
N VAL A 154 -11.83 -8.24 -4.73
CA VAL A 154 -12.70 -7.74 -5.81
C VAL A 154 -12.56 -6.22 -6.00
N PHE A 155 -12.02 -5.51 -5.00
CA PHE A 155 -11.95 -4.04 -4.98
C PHE A 155 -11.11 -3.48 -6.15
N TYR A 156 -9.98 -4.13 -6.47
CA TYR A 156 -9.01 -3.66 -7.45
C TYR A 156 -9.18 -4.28 -8.85
N ASN A 157 -10.32 -4.92 -9.12
CA ASN A 157 -10.57 -5.61 -10.41
C ASN A 157 -10.49 -4.70 -11.63
N THR A 158 -10.82 -3.42 -11.45
CA THR A 158 -10.88 -2.41 -12.51
C THR A 158 -9.53 -1.75 -12.79
N GLU A 159 -8.47 -2.10 -12.06
CA GLU A 159 -7.13 -1.53 -12.26
C GLU A 159 -6.25 -2.41 -13.13
N TYR A 160 -5.32 -1.77 -13.85
CA TYR A 160 -4.27 -2.46 -14.61
C TYR A 160 -3.33 -3.28 -13.72
N GLY A 161 -2.76 -4.34 -14.29
CA GLY A 161 -1.94 -5.33 -13.60
C GLY A 161 -0.48 -4.94 -13.42
N MET A 162 0.16 -4.36 -14.44
CA MET A 162 1.60 -4.12 -14.45
C MET A 162 1.94 -2.63 -14.33
N PRO A 163 2.89 -2.23 -13.46
CA PRO A 163 3.56 -3.03 -12.43
C PRO A 163 2.68 -3.24 -11.19
N SER A 164 3.00 -4.27 -10.40
CA SER A 164 2.34 -4.48 -9.10
C SER A 164 2.78 -3.45 -8.07
N THR A 165 1.94 -2.46 -7.75
CA THR A 165 2.22 -1.41 -6.75
C THR A 165 2.36 -1.95 -5.33
N HIS A 166 1.64 -3.02 -4.97
CA HIS A 166 1.85 -3.72 -3.70
C HIS A 166 3.23 -4.38 -3.65
N ALA A 167 3.67 -5.03 -4.73
CA ALA A 167 5.03 -5.57 -4.79
C ALA A 167 6.07 -4.43 -4.74
N MET A 168 5.85 -3.34 -5.47
CA MET A 168 6.73 -2.18 -5.45
C MET A 168 6.91 -1.61 -4.04
N SER A 169 5.82 -1.33 -3.33
CA SER A 169 5.89 -0.80 -1.96
C SER A 169 6.43 -1.82 -0.96
N GLY A 170 6.05 -3.10 -1.11
CA GLY A 170 6.56 -4.22 -0.31
C GLY A 170 8.04 -4.54 -0.54
N THR A 171 8.63 -4.09 -1.64
CA THR A 171 10.08 -4.09 -1.88
C THR A 171 10.72 -2.80 -1.35
N ALA A 172 10.16 -1.64 -1.71
CA ALA A 172 10.79 -0.36 -1.43
C ALA A 172 10.87 -0.01 0.05
N ILE A 173 9.78 -0.19 0.81
CA ILE A 173 9.71 0.17 2.24
C ILE A 173 10.75 -0.59 3.07
N PRO A 174 10.78 -1.94 3.09
CA PRO A 174 11.73 -2.67 3.92
C PRO A 174 13.19 -2.44 3.52
N ILE A 175 13.48 -2.34 2.21
CA ILE A 175 14.85 -2.04 1.74
C ILE A 175 15.26 -0.61 2.17
N SER A 176 14.37 0.37 2.04
CA SER A 176 14.64 1.74 2.49
C SER A 176 14.92 1.81 3.97
N ILE A 177 14.14 1.10 4.78
CA ILE A 177 14.37 1.02 6.23
C ILE A 177 15.76 0.45 6.49
N LEU A 178 16.10 -0.70 5.91
CA LEU A 178 17.42 -1.31 6.06
C LEU A 178 18.56 -0.34 5.71
N LEU A 179 18.46 0.35 4.57
CA LEU A 179 19.47 1.31 4.11
C LEU A 179 19.59 2.52 5.04
N LEU A 180 18.46 3.05 5.52
CA LEU A 180 18.43 4.26 6.35
C LEU A 180 18.74 4.01 7.82
N THR A 181 18.54 2.79 8.31
CA THR A 181 18.90 2.41 9.68
C THR A 181 20.31 1.82 9.79
N HIS A 182 20.92 1.38 8.68
CA HIS A 182 22.28 0.89 8.67
C HIS A 182 23.28 1.98 9.08
N GLY A 183 24.07 1.73 10.12
CA GLY A 183 24.99 2.71 10.71
C GLY A 183 24.33 3.80 11.56
N ARG A 184 22.99 3.90 11.54
CA ARG A 184 22.20 4.80 12.39
C ARG A 184 21.71 4.10 13.66
N TRP A 185 21.40 2.81 13.57
CA TRP A 185 21.03 1.94 14.70
C TRP A 185 22.00 0.77 14.80
N GLN A 186 22.36 0.38 16.02
CA GLN A 186 23.21 -0.77 16.28
C GLN A 186 22.38 -2.06 16.25
N TYR A 187 22.46 -2.79 15.14
CA TYR A 187 21.95 -4.15 15.02
C TYR A 187 22.73 -4.91 13.93
N PRO A 188 22.77 -6.26 13.97
CA PRO A 188 23.40 -7.04 12.92
C PRO A 188 22.71 -6.84 11.57
N PHE A 189 23.46 -6.40 10.54
CA PHE A 189 22.92 -6.15 9.19
C PHE A 189 22.11 -7.32 8.63
N MET A 190 22.56 -8.55 8.90
CA MET A 190 21.89 -9.79 8.47
C MET A 190 20.45 -9.92 8.97
N TYR A 191 20.13 -9.42 10.15
CA TYR A 191 18.75 -9.44 10.67
C TYR A 191 17.85 -8.46 9.92
N GLY A 192 18.37 -7.27 9.61
CA GLY A 192 17.65 -6.30 8.78
C GLY A 192 17.45 -6.81 7.35
N LEU A 193 18.48 -7.45 6.77
CA LEU A 193 18.39 -8.08 5.45
C LEU A 193 17.36 -9.22 5.42
N LEU A 194 17.37 -10.08 6.43
CA LEU A 194 16.39 -11.17 6.56
C LEU A 194 14.97 -10.62 6.67
N LEU A 195 14.75 -9.61 7.51
CA LEU A 195 13.44 -8.96 7.65
C LEU A 195 12.98 -8.38 6.31
N ALA A 196 13.87 -7.68 5.60
CA ALA A 196 13.53 -7.09 4.31
C ALA A 196 13.20 -8.14 3.25
N PHE A 197 13.97 -9.23 3.21
CA PHE A 197 13.73 -10.35 2.30
C PHE A 197 12.40 -11.06 2.60
N VAL A 198 12.11 -11.35 3.87
CA VAL A 198 10.87 -12.01 4.30
C VAL A 198 9.67 -11.13 3.99
N TRP A 199 9.73 -9.84 4.34
CA TRP A 199 8.66 -8.87 4.03
C TRP A 199 8.39 -8.82 2.52
N CYS A 200 9.43 -8.57 1.72
CA CYS A 200 9.32 -8.45 0.28
C CYS A 200 8.73 -9.74 -0.34
N SER A 201 9.22 -10.91 0.08
CA SER A 201 8.74 -12.20 -0.42
C SER A 201 7.28 -12.43 -0.05
N LEU A 202 6.88 -12.15 1.20
CA LEU A 202 5.50 -12.32 1.66
C LEU A 202 4.53 -11.43 0.86
N VAL A 203 4.85 -10.15 0.69
CA VAL A 203 3.98 -9.23 -0.06
C VAL A 203 3.90 -9.65 -1.53
N CYS A 204 5.03 -9.95 -2.18
CA CYS A 204 5.05 -10.39 -3.58
C CYS A 204 4.23 -11.67 -3.82
N LEU A 205 4.42 -12.69 -2.98
CA LEU A 205 3.68 -13.94 -3.08
C LEU A 205 2.18 -13.75 -2.78
N SER A 206 1.83 -12.84 -1.85
CA SER A 206 0.42 -12.54 -1.56
C SER A 206 -0.34 -12.02 -2.79
N ARG A 207 0.32 -11.28 -3.70
CA ARG A 207 -0.32 -10.73 -4.91
C ARG A 207 -0.67 -11.79 -5.94
N VAL A 208 0.17 -12.82 -6.05
CA VAL A 208 -0.12 -14.02 -6.83
C VAL A 208 -1.20 -14.85 -6.15
N TYR A 209 -1.11 -15.04 -4.82
CA TYR A 209 -2.11 -15.78 -4.05
C TYR A 209 -3.52 -15.17 -4.14
N MET A 210 -3.63 -13.84 -4.08
CA MET A 210 -4.92 -13.13 -4.18
C MET A 210 -5.52 -13.16 -5.60
N GLY A 211 -4.78 -13.67 -6.59
CA GLY A 211 -5.21 -13.73 -7.98
C GLY A 211 -5.25 -12.38 -8.68
N MET A 212 -4.56 -11.39 -8.12
CA MET A 212 -4.59 -10.01 -8.63
C MET A 212 -3.49 -9.74 -9.64
N HIS A 213 -2.36 -10.43 -9.56
CA HIS A 213 -1.20 -10.16 -10.41
C HIS A 213 -0.61 -11.44 -11.00
N SER A 214 -0.09 -11.32 -12.22
CA SER A 214 0.76 -12.36 -12.83
C SER A 214 2.15 -12.37 -12.17
N ILE A 215 2.94 -13.40 -12.43
CA ILE A 215 4.33 -13.45 -11.95
C ILE A 215 5.15 -12.33 -12.60
N LEU A 216 4.87 -12.03 -13.88
CA LEU A 216 5.52 -10.94 -14.61
C LEU A 216 5.24 -9.57 -13.96
N ASP A 217 3.99 -9.31 -13.56
CA ASP A 217 3.61 -8.03 -12.93
C ASP A 217 4.38 -7.80 -11.62
N VAL A 218 4.60 -8.88 -10.86
CA VAL A 218 5.33 -8.87 -9.57
C VAL A 218 6.82 -8.66 -9.79
N ILE A 219 7.43 -9.37 -10.74
CA ILE A 219 8.85 -9.18 -11.10
C ILE A 219 9.09 -7.76 -11.60
N ALA A 220 8.23 -7.26 -12.49
CA ALA A 220 8.30 -5.90 -13.00
C ALA A 220 8.20 -4.87 -11.87
N GLY A 221 7.28 -5.06 -10.92
CA GLY A 221 7.16 -4.21 -9.75
C GLY A 221 8.41 -4.22 -8.87
N LEU A 222 8.95 -5.39 -8.56
CA LEU A 222 10.16 -5.53 -7.75
C LEU A 222 11.35 -4.82 -8.39
N LEU A 223 11.63 -5.09 -9.67
CA LEU A 223 12.73 -4.48 -10.40
C LEU A 223 12.55 -2.97 -10.52
N TYR A 224 11.31 -2.51 -10.74
CA TYR A 224 11.04 -1.09 -10.88
C TYR A 224 11.21 -0.34 -9.55
N ALA A 225 10.78 -0.93 -8.43
CA ALA A 225 11.03 -0.36 -7.10
C ALA A 225 12.54 -0.25 -6.80
N ILE A 226 13.33 -1.27 -7.12
CA ILE A 226 14.79 -1.23 -6.98
C ILE A 226 15.39 -0.11 -7.84
N LEU A 227 14.94 0.04 -9.09
CA LEU A 227 15.40 1.12 -9.96
C LEU A 227 15.09 2.50 -9.37
N ILE A 228 13.87 2.71 -8.88
CA ILE A 228 13.46 3.97 -8.23
C ILE A 228 14.32 4.21 -6.99
N LEU A 229 14.58 3.19 -6.16
CA LEU A 229 15.47 3.31 -5.00
C LEU A 229 16.88 3.75 -5.40
N ILE A 230 17.49 3.12 -6.42
CA ILE A 230 18.83 3.48 -6.89
C ILE A 230 18.89 4.96 -7.31
N VAL A 231 17.83 5.46 -7.97
CA VAL A 231 17.75 6.84 -8.46
C VAL A 231 17.49 7.84 -7.34
N PHE A 232 16.55 7.56 -6.44
CA PHE A 232 16.07 8.55 -5.46
C PHE A 232 16.78 8.47 -4.10
N HIS A 233 17.37 7.33 -3.73
CA HIS A 233 18.09 7.19 -2.47
C HIS A 233 19.24 8.22 -2.32
N PRO A 234 20.09 8.47 -3.34
CA PRO A 234 21.15 9.49 -3.23
C PRO A 234 20.62 10.92 -3.03
N ALA A 235 19.42 11.22 -3.54
CA ALA A 235 18.78 12.53 -3.41
C ALA A 235 18.01 12.72 -2.10
N LEU A 236 17.89 11.66 -1.29
CA LEU A 236 16.95 11.65 -0.16
C LEU A 236 17.31 12.63 0.94
N GLU A 237 18.61 12.75 1.28
CA GLU A 237 19.10 13.76 2.22
C GLU A 237 18.86 15.19 1.72
N LEU A 238 19.05 15.42 0.42
CA LEU A 238 18.81 16.74 -0.18
C LEU A 238 17.33 17.12 -0.10
N ILE A 239 16.44 16.19 -0.45
CA ILE A 239 14.99 16.39 -0.38
C ILE A 239 14.55 16.64 1.07
N ASP A 240 15.05 15.84 2.01
CA ASP A 240 14.68 15.96 3.42
C ASP A 240 15.15 17.31 4.00
N ASN A 241 16.41 17.69 3.77
CA ASN A 241 16.94 18.97 4.21
C ASN A 241 16.19 20.15 3.59
N PHE A 242 15.84 20.08 2.30
CA PHE A 242 15.01 21.08 1.64
C PHE A 242 13.65 21.20 2.32
N ASN A 243 12.95 20.08 2.55
CA ASN A 243 11.64 20.05 3.20
C ASN A 243 11.68 20.69 4.59
N LEU A 244 12.72 20.39 5.38
CA LEU A 244 12.86 20.88 6.75
C LEU A 244 13.22 22.36 6.83
N THR A 245 14.23 22.80 6.05
CA THR A 245 14.93 24.06 6.33
C THR A 245 14.54 25.22 5.41
N TYR A 246 14.16 24.93 4.16
CA TYR A 246 13.95 26.00 3.18
C TYR A 246 12.63 26.74 3.42
N LYS A 247 12.70 28.07 3.56
CA LYS A 247 11.56 28.94 3.96
C LYS A 247 10.29 28.74 3.11
N TYR A 248 10.45 28.53 1.80
CA TYR A 248 9.32 28.36 0.88
C TYR A 248 9.05 26.90 0.53
N ALA A 249 9.66 25.94 1.24
CA ALA A 249 9.46 24.52 0.98
C ALA A 249 7.99 24.11 0.99
N PRO A 250 7.13 24.48 1.98
CA PRO A 250 5.72 24.06 1.98
C PRO A 250 4.97 24.45 0.70
N LEU A 251 5.19 25.67 0.19
CA LEU A 251 4.53 26.15 -1.03
C LEU A 251 5.03 25.39 -2.26
N ILE A 252 6.33 25.14 -2.37
CA ILE A 252 6.93 24.39 -3.48
C ILE A 252 6.46 22.92 -3.44
N ILE A 253 6.44 22.30 -2.26
CA ILE A 253 5.99 20.92 -2.04
C ILE A 253 4.54 20.77 -2.49
N ILE A 254 3.64 21.63 -2.00
CA ILE A 254 2.22 21.58 -2.36
C ILE A 254 2.05 21.78 -3.87
N SER A 255 2.75 22.77 -4.45
CA SER A 255 2.68 23.06 -5.89
C SER A 255 3.17 21.88 -6.73
N LEU A 256 4.29 21.27 -6.35
CA LEU A 256 4.86 20.10 -7.02
C LEU A 256 3.90 18.91 -6.98
N HIS A 257 3.37 18.57 -5.80
CA HIS A 257 2.47 17.42 -5.65
C HIS A 257 1.14 17.64 -6.38
N LEU A 258 0.61 18.87 -6.40
CA LEU A 258 -0.56 19.21 -7.21
C LEU A 258 -0.26 19.09 -8.71
N ALA A 259 0.89 19.59 -9.19
CA ALA A 259 1.30 19.48 -10.58
C ALA A 259 1.46 18.01 -11.01
N MET A 260 2.07 17.18 -10.16
CA MET A 260 2.17 15.72 -10.36
C MET A 260 0.79 15.06 -10.44
N GLY A 261 -0.14 15.44 -9.55
CA GLY A 261 -1.52 14.95 -9.58
C GLY A 261 -2.22 15.29 -10.89
N ILE A 262 -2.17 16.56 -11.30
CA ILE A 262 -2.75 17.04 -12.57
C ILE A 262 -2.14 16.27 -13.75
N PHE A 263 -0.81 16.14 -13.80
CA PHE A 263 -0.12 15.38 -14.84
C PHE A 263 -0.62 13.93 -14.91
N SER A 264 -0.67 13.22 -13.78
CA SER A 264 -1.17 11.84 -13.73
C SER A 264 -2.60 11.73 -14.26
N PHE A 265 -3.46 12.71 -13.98
CA PHE A 265 -4.86 12.68 -14.44
C PHE A 265 -5.02 12.95 -15.95
N THR A 266 -4.00 13.52 -16.61
CA THR A 266 -4.00 13.66 -18.08
C THR A 266 -3.75 12.34 -18.83
N LEU A 267 -3.23 11.32 -18.15
CA LEU A 267 -2.76 10.08 -18.80
C LEU A 267 -3.87 9.09 -19.16
N ASP A 268 -5.12 9.24 -18.71
CA ASP A 268 -6.11 8.17 -18.90
C ASP A 268 -7.61 8.57 -18.99
N THR A 269 -8.41 7.53 -19.24
CA THR A 269 -9.84 7.34 -18.96
C THR A 269 -10.06 6.88 -17.50
N TRP A 270 -11.29 6.94 -16.98
CA TRP A 270 -11.62 6.79 -15.55
C TRP A 270 -11.15 5.43 -14.94
N SER A 271 -10.41 5.46 -13.82
CA SER A 271 -9.99 4.30 -13.02
C SER A 271 -9.86 4.66 -11.52
N THR A 272 -9.90 3.65 -10.62
CA THR A 272 -9.73 3.86 -9.16
C THR A 272 -8.34 4.36 -8.77
N SER A 273 -7.35 4.16 -9.63
CA SER A 273 -5.95 4.59 -9.46
C SER A 273 -5.82 6.08 -9.13
N ARG A 274 -6.69 6.94 -9.70
CA ARG A 274 -6.62 8.40 -9.53
C ARG A 274 -6.85 8.84 -8.10
N GLY A 275 -7.86 8.24 -7.47
CA GLY A 275 -8.17 8.52 -6.07
C GLY A 275 -7.01 8.13 -5.17
N ASP A 276 -6.37 7.00 -5.47
CA ASP A 276 -5.20 6.52 -4.73
C ASP A 276 -3.99 7.45 -4.95
N THR A 277 -3.73 7.88 -6.20
CA THR A 277 -2.69 8.87 -6.52
C THR A 277 -2.89 10.20 -5.77
N ALA A 278 -4.12 10.73 -5.76
CA ALA A 278 -4.45 11.95 -5.01
C ALA A 278 -4.17 11.79 -3.50
N GLN A 279 -4.52 10.64 -2.94
CA GLN A 279 -4.28 10.28 -1.54
C GLN A 279 -2.79 10.13 -1.21
N ILE A 280 -2.01 9.47 -2.08
CA ILE A 280 -0.55 9.31 -1.94
C ILE A 280 0.13 10.68 -1.94
N LEU A 281 -0.17 11.50 -2.95
CA LEU A 281 0.44 12.82 -3.11
C LEU A 281 0.02 13.76 -1.98
N GLY A 282 -1.24 13.72 -1.56
CA GLY A 282 -1.73 14.44 -0.39
C GLY A 282 -0.96 14.05 0.87
N SER A 283 -0.86 12.75 1.17
CA SER A 283 -0.11 12.25 2.34
C SER A 283 1.36 12.72 2.35
N GLY A 284 2.03 12.63 1.19
CA GLY A 284 3.41 13.08 1.01
C GLY A 284 3.60 14.57 1.28
N ALA A 285 2.76 15.41 0.66
CA ALA A 285 2.77 16.85 0.86
C ALA A 285 2.48 17.21 2.33
N GLY A 286 1.52 16.52 2.95
CA GLY A 286 1.15 16.67 4.36
C GLY A 286 2.32 16.38 5.31
N ILE A 287 2.97 15.22 5.16
CA ILE A 287 4.11 14.85 5.99
C ILE A 287 5.27 15.81 5.79
N ALA A 288 5.59 16.19 4.56
CA ALA A 288 6.69 17.12 4.29
C ALA A 288 6.42 18.54 4.84
N CYS A 289 5.20 19.06 4.70
CA CYS A 289 4.80 20.33 5.33
C CYS A 289 4.77 20.23 6.86
N GLY A 290 4.32 19.11 7.40
CA GLY A 290 4.33 18.84 8.84
C GLY A 290 5.75 18.77 9.39
N SER A 291 6.69 18.15 8.67
CA SER A 291 8.11 18.12 8.99
C SER A 291 8.70 19.53 9.04
N HIS A 292 8.36 20.39 8.07
CA HIS A 292 8.80 21.79 8.06
C HIS A 292 8.34 22.54 9.32
N VAL A 293 7.04 22.48 9.64
CA VAL A 293 6.48 23.17 10.82
C VAL A 293 7.06 22.59 12.11
N ASN A 294 7.19 21.27 12.19
CA ASN A 294 7.78 20.58 13.32
C ASN A 294 9.23 21.03 13.57
N TYR A 295 10.06 21.11 12.52
CA TYR A 295 11.43 21.60 12.59
C TYR A 295 11.49 23.04 13.06
N ARG A 296 10.64 23.93 12.51
CA ARG A 296 10.57 25.34 12.89
C ARG A 296 10.18 25.57 14.35
N LEU A 297 9.42 24.65 14.94
CA LEU A 297 8.97 24.71 16.34
C LEU A 297 9.84 23.85 17.28
N GLY A 298 10.84 23.13 16.77
CA GLY A 298 11.75 22.31 17.57
C GLY A 298 11.10 21.13 18.29
N LEU A 299 10.04 20.53 17.72
CA LEU A 299 9.27 19.47 18.41
C LEU A 299 9.93 18.08 18.33
N LEU A 300 10.38 17.67 17.15
CA LEU A 300 11.05 16.40 16.85
C LEU A 300 12.38 16.68 16.15
N LEU A 301 13.30 17.31 16.87
CA LEU A 301 14.63 17.62 16.36
C LEU A 301 15.42 16.35 16.05
N ASP A 302 16.16 16.40 14.95
CA ASP A 302 17.05 15.31 14.59
C ASP A 302 18.19 15.16 15.61
N PRO A 303 18.61 13.92 15.90
CA PRO A 303 19.77 13.68 16.73
C PRO A 303 21.01 14.30 16.09
N THR A 304 21.87 14.87 16.92
CA THR A 304 23.20 15.30 16.49
C THR A 304 24.08 14.07 16.17
N PRO A 305 25.06 14.17 15.25
CA PRO A 305 25.86 13.01 14.83
C PRO A 305 26.60 12.28 15.96
N ASP A 306 26.93 12.97 17.05
CA ASP A 306 27.55 12.41 18.27
C ASP A 306 26.64 11.44 19.04
N LYS A 307 25.32 11.49 18.82
CA LYS A 307 24.35 10.58 19.44
C LYS A 307 24.16 9.28 18.65
N LEU A 308 24.83 9.13 17.51
CA LEU A 308 24.73 7.97 16.65
C LEU A 308 25.97 7.07 16.79
N PRO A 309 25.82 5.74 16.59
CA PRO A 309 24.58 5.02 16.32
C PRO A 309 23.74 4.79 17.59
N PHE A 310 22.41 4.77 17.42
CA PHE A 310 21.47 4.44 18.49
C PHE A 310 21.60 2.99 18.94
N ILE A 311 21.65 2.76 20.25
CA ILE A 311 21.57 1.43 20.83
C ILE A 311 20.09 1.12 21.09
N PRO A 312 19.54 0.02 20.56
CA PRO A 312 18.16 -0.38 20.87
C PRO A 312 17.96 -0.49 22.38
N PRO A 313 16.94 0.17 22.95
CA PRO A 313 16.67 0.07 24.37
C PRO A 313 16.29 -1.36 24.75
N SER A 314 16.55 -1.75 26.00
CA SER A 314 16.08 -3.04 26.50
C SER A 314 14.56 -3.11 26.48
N PHE A 315 14.03 -4.27 26.08
CA PHE A 315 12.60 -4.50 26.08
C PHE A 315 12.08 -4.44 27.52
N SER A 316 11.31 -3.39 27.82
CA SER A 316 10.64 -3.20 29.10
C SER A 316 9.15 -3.01 28.90
N VAL A 317 8.36 -3.46 29.87
CA VAL A 317 6.90 -3.27 29.88
C VAL A 317 6.55 -1.78 29.82
N THR A 318 7.32 -0.93 30.49
CA THR A 318 7.15 0.53 30.47
C THR A 318 7.35 1.12 29.07
N LEU A 319 8.42 0.71 28.36
CA LEU A 319 8.66 1.15 26.98
C LEU A 319 7.52 0.72 26.06
N MET A 320 7.11 -0.55 26.14
CA MET A 320 6.01 -1.08 25.33
C MET A 320 4.69 -0.38 25.66
N GLY A 321 4.41 -0.14 26.94
CA GLY A 321 3.23 0.58 27.40
C GLY A 321 3.19 2.01 26.89
N LYS A 322 4.32 2.75 26.99
CA LYS A 322 4.44 4.12 26.46
C LYS A 322 4.27 4.14 24.94
N ALA A 323 4.92 3.24 24.21
CA ALA A 323 4.83 3.18 22.76
C ALA A 323 3.41 2.85 22.28
N THR A 324 2.75 1.90 22.95
CA THR A 324 1.35 1.52 22.69
C THR A 324 0.42 2.69 22.97
N LEU A 325 0.60 3.38 24.10
CA LEU A 325 -0.22 4.54 24.47
C LEU A 325 -0.06 5.68 23.45
N LYS A 326 1.18 6.05 23.11
CA LYS A 326 1.47 7.05 22.06
C LYS A 326 0.80 6.68 20.74
N PHE A 327 0.97 5.43 20.32
CA PHE A 327 0.40 4.94 19.07
C PHE A 327 -1.13 4.97 19.06
N CYS A 328 -1.80 4.39 20.06
CA CYS A 328 -3.26 4.37 20.14
C CYS A 328 -3.84 5.78 20.22
N PHE A 329 -3.29 6.64 21.07
CA PHE A 329 -3.74 8.03 21.22
C PHE A 329 -3.57 8.80 19.91
N GLY A 330 -2.39 8.71 19.29
CA GLY A 330 -2.11 9.37 18.02
C GLY A 330 -3.01 8.89 16.88
N VAL A 331 -3.22 7.57 16.75
CA VAL A 331 -4.12 7.01 15.71
C VAL A 331 -5.55 7.50 15.90
N VAL A 332 -6.06 7.57 17.14
CA VAL A 332 -7.41 8.12 17.40
C VAL A 332 -7.51 9.56 16.89
N ILE A 333 -6.51 10.41 17.17
CA ILE A 333 -6.46 11.79 16.66
C ILE A 333 -6.46 11.81 15.13
N LEU A 334 -5.63 10.98 14.48
CA LEU A 334 -5.58 10.90 13.02
C LEU A 334 -6.91 10.46 12.40
N LEU A 335 -7.62 9.51 13.02
CA LEU A 335 -8.93 9.06 12.55
C LEU A 335 -9.99 10.15 12.71
N VAL A 336 -10.00 10.87 13.83
CA VAL A 336 -10.88 12.02 14.06
C VAL A 336 -10.57 13.13 13.04
N LEU A 337 -9.29 13.44 12.82
CA LEU A 337 -8.85 14.42 11.84
C LEU A 337 -9.30 14.03 10.43
N ARG A 338 -9.08 12.77 10.03
CA ARG A 338 -9.54 12.22 8.76
C ARG A 338 -11.05 12.37 8.58
N ALA A 339 -11.84 11.98 9.58
CA ALA A 339 -13.29 12.08 9.53
C ALA A 339 -13.77 13.54 9.43
N THR A 340 -13.16 14.43 10.21
CA THR A 340 -13.50 15.86 10.25
C THR A 340 -13.18 16.53 8.92
N ILE A 341 -11.96 16.38 8.41
CA ILE A 341 -11.54 17.00 7.15
C ILE A 341 -12.30 16.41 5.96
N LYS A 342 -12.62 15.11 5.97
CA LYS A 342 -13.49 14.50 4.95
C LYS A 342 -14.90 15.11 4.95
N LYS A 343 -15.47 15.35 6.13
CA LYS A 343 -16.80 15.98 6.29
C LYS A 343 -16.82 17.44 5.80
N ILE A 344 -15.68 18.13 5.84
CA ILE A 344 -15.52 19.52 5.39
C ILE A 344 -15.18 19.59 3.89
N SER A 345 -14.23 18.78 3.44
CA SER A 345 -13.67 18.86 2.08
C SER A 345 -14.63 18.38 1.00
N ILE A 346 -15.50 17.41 1.27
CA ILE A 346 -16.48 16.93 0.28
C ILE A 346 -17.51 18.02 -0.07
N PRO A 347 -18.26 18.61 0.89
CA PRO A 347 -19.19 19.69 0.57
C PRO A 347 -18.51 20.91 -0.06
N LEU A 348 -17.28 21.23 0.37
CA LEU A 348 -16.51 22.32 -0.21
C LEU A 348 -16.20 22.05 -1.69
N ALA A 349 -15.73 20.85 -2.04
CA ALA A 349 -15.48 20.47 -3.42
C ALA A 349 -16.77 20.51 -4.25
N CYS A 350 -17.88 19.96 -3.73
CA CYS A 350 -19.18 20.06 -4.38
C CYS A 350 -19.58 21.51 -4.69
N LYS A 351 -19.40 22.42 -3.72
CA LYS A 351 -19.71 23.85 -3.89
C LYS A 351 -18.81 24.52 -4.94
N VAL A 352 -17.51 24.24 -4.91
CA VAL A 352 -16.52 24.83 -5.84
C VAL A 352 -16.79 24.40 -7.28
N PHE A 353 -17.19 23.14 -7.50
CA PHE A 353 -17.43 22.59 -8.84
C PHE A 353 -18.91 22.58 -9.26
N GLY A 354 -19.81 23.15 -8.45
CA GLY A 354 -21.24 23.20 -8.77
C GLY A 354 -21.93 21.83 -8.84
N ILE A 355 -21.43 20.83 -8.10
CA ILE A 355 -21.97 19.46 -8.10
C ILE A 355 -23.02 19.33 -6.98
N PRO A 356 -24.23 18.80 -7.27
CA PRO A 356 -25.24 18.53 -6.24
C PRO A 356 -24.71 17.61 -5.14
N CYS A 357 -24.90 18.02 -3.87
CA CYS A 357 -24.36 17.30 -2.71
C CYS A 357 -25.42 16.53 -1.90
N ASP A 358 -26.62 16.34 -2.46
CA ASP A 358 -27.74 15.67 -1.79
C ASP A 358 -27.43 14.19 -1.52
N ASP A 359 -26.70 13.55 -2.44
CA ASP A 359 -26.16 12.20 -2.29
C ASP A 359 -24.62 12.22 -2.31
N ILE A 360 -24.04 12.23 -1.11
CA ILE A 360 -22.58 12.22 -0.91
C ILE A 360 -21.92 11.01 -1.58
N ARG A 361 -22.60 9.86 -1.68
CA ARG A 361 -22.00 8.67 -2.30
C ARG A 361 -21.82 8.88 -3.80
N LYS A 362 -22.81 9.46 -4.47
CA LYS A 362 -22.73 9.80 -5.89
C LYS A 362 -21.76 10.95 -6.14
N ALA A 363 -21.77 11.99 -5.29
CA ALA A 363 -20.84 13.11 -5.42
C ALA A 363 -19.38 12.63 -5.38
N ARG A 364 -19.03 11.70 -4.48
CA ARG A 364 -17.68 11.12 -4.36
C ARG A 364 -17.24 10.26 -5.55
N GLN A 365 -18.12 9.89 -6.47
CA GLN A 365 -17.77 9.18 -7.70
C GLN A 365 -17.37 10.14 -8.84
N ARG A 366 -17.63 11.44 -8.67
CA ARG A 366 -17.20 12.50 -9.59
C ARG A 366 -15.76 12.88 -9.27
N MET A 367 -14.89 12.91 -10.28
CA MET A 367 -13.46 13.17 -10.09
C MET A 367 -13.19 14.56 -9.48
N GLU A 368 -13.98 15.54 -9.88
CA GLU A 368 -13.94 16.92 -9.40
C GLU A 368 -14.16 17.00 -7.88
N VAL A 369 -14.85 16.01 -7.30
CA VAL A 369 -15.02 15.90 -5.85
C VAL A 369 -13.99 14.94 -5.27
N GLU A 370 -13.81 13.77 -5.89
CA GLU A 370 -12.98 12.68 -5.38
C GLU A 370 -11.53 13.10 -5.15
N LEU A 371 -10.91 13.70 -6.16
CA LEU A 371 -9.49 13.99 -6.15
C LEU A 371 -9.16 15.11 -5.14
N PRO A 372 -9.89 16.24 -5.12
CA PRO A 372 -9.63 17.28 -4.12
C PRO A 372 -9.91 16.81 -2.69
N TYR A 373 -11.02 16.10 -2.42
CA TYR A 373 -11.31 15.68 -1.05
C TYR A 373 -10.26 14.68 -0.56
N ARG A 374 -9.82 13.72 -1.39
CA ARG A 374 -8.78 12.77 -1.00
C ARG A 374 -7.46 13.49 -0.77
N TYR A 375 -7.00 14.31 -1.71
CA TYR A 375 -5.76 15.08 -1.55
C TYR A 375 -5.74 15.90 -0.26
N ILE A 376 -6.80 16.68 0.01
CA ILE A 376 -6.93 17.50 1.20
C ILE A 376 -6.99 16.64 2.47
N THR A 377 -7.87 15.63 2.50
CA THR A 377 -8.06 14.78 3.69
C THR A 377 -6.76 14.11 4.10
N TYR A 378 -6.06 13.48 3.16
CA TYR A 378 -4.82 12.76 3.47
C TYR A 378 -3.63 13.70 3.66
N GLY A 379 -3.64 14.89 3.05
CA GLY A 379 -2.70 15.96 3.39
C GLY A 379 -2.80 16.39 4.84
N PHE A 380 -4.01 16.57 5.37
CA PHE A 380 -4.19 16.85 6.79
C PHE A 380 -3.83 15.66 7.68
N VAL A 381 -4.11 14.42 7.27
CA VAL A 381 -3.68 13.23 8.03
C VAL A 381 -2.14 13.16 8.11
N GLY A 382 -1.45 13.35 6.99
CA GLY A 382 0.01 13.37 6.95
C GLY A 382 0.61 14.51 7.77
N PHE A 383 0.05 15.72 7.65
CA PHE A 383 0.44 16.87 8.45
C PHE A 383 0.19 16.63 9.94
N GLY A 384 -0.95 16.01 10.27
CA GLY A 384 -1.31 15.65 11.63
C GLY A 384 -0.35 14.63 12.24
N ALA A 385 0.08 13.64 11.44
CA ALA A 385 1.01 12.62 11.90
C ALA A 385 2.39 13.21 12.24
N MET A 386 2.87 14.17 11.47
CA MET A 386 4.19 14.75 11.67
C MET A 386 4.21 15.96 12.62
N PHE A 387 3.10 16.69 12.76
CA PHE A 387 3.04 17.90 13.56
C PHE A 387 1.98 17.88 14.67
N ILE A 388 0.69 17.74 14.34
CA ILE A 388 -0.40 17.92 15.31
C ILE A 388 -0.30 16.90 16.46
N VAL A 389 -0.09 15.62 16.13
CA VAL A 389 0.00 14.56 17.14
C VAL A 389 1.27 14.71 18.01
N PRO A 390 2.48 14.89 17.44
CA PRO A 390 3.67 15.20 18.24
C PRO A 390 3.51 16.43 19.13
N TYR A 391 2.86 17.49 18.64
CA TYR A 391 2.54 18.66 19.44
C TYR A 391 1.63 18.29 20.62
N MET A 392 0.57 17.50 20.40
CA MET A 392 -0.29 17.04 21.50
C MET A 392 0.42 16.14 22.51
N PHE A 393 1.41 15.33 22.08
CA PHE A 393 2.22 14.54 23.01
C PHE A 393 3.00 15.42 23.98
N THR A 394 3.46 16.61 23.56
CA THR A 394 4.20 17.52 24.45
C THR A 394 3.31 18.05 25.58
N TRP A 395 2.04 18.35 25.29
CA TRP A 395 1.06 18.82 26.28
C TRP A 395 0.68 17.76 27.32
N ILE A 396 0.69 16.48 26.93
CA ILE A 396 0.24 15.37 27.78
C ILE A 396 1.44 14.65 28.45
N GLY A 397 2.68 15.10 28.18
CA GLY A 397 3.89 14.52 28.76
C GLY A 397 4.28 13.15 28.17
N LEU A 398 3.88 12.86 26.92
CA LEU A 398 4.14 11.60 26.22
C LEU A 398 5.32 11.68 25.23
N HIS A 399 6.25 12.64 25.40
CA HIS A 399 7.41 12.82 24.51
C HIS A 399 8.28 11.57 24.42
#